data_AF-A0A661PS61-F1
#
_entry.id   AF-A0A661PS61-F1
#
_cell.length_a   1.000
_cell.length_b   1.000
_cell.length_c   1.000
_cell.angle_alpha   90.00
_cell.angle_beta   90.00
_cell.angle_gamma   90.00
#
_symmetry.space_group_name_H-M   'P 1'
#
loop_
_entity.id
_entity.type
_entity.pdbx_description
1 polymer ?
#
loop_
_entity_poly.entity_id
_entity_poly.type
_entity_poly.pdbx_seq_one_letter_code
_entity_poly.pdbx_strand_id
1 'polypeptide(L)' 'MASITHHRNKKTGAVYVYSVESYWDKEKKAPRNKQVCIGKLDQETGEVIPSKRRHKVAERAASAPGVTVTSRVAGP' A
#
# COMPACT_ATOMS: atom_id res chain seq x y z
N MET A 1 2.09 -13.45 7.26
CA MET A 1 2.94 -12.45 7.94
C MET A 1 3.44 -11.48 6.89
N ALA A 2 3.26 -10.18 7.11
CA ALA A 2 3.78 -9.15 6.23
C ALA A 2 5.28 -8.92 6.53
N SER A 3 6.11 -8.84 5.49
CA SER A 3 7.53 -8.56 5.59
C SER A 3 7.85 -7.17 5.01
N ILE A 4 8.80 -6.46 5.60
CA ILE A 4 9.23 -5.15 5.09
C ILE A 4 10.41 -5.35 4.14
N THR A 5 10.28 -4.89 2.90
CA THR A 5 11.33 -4.97 1.88
C THR A 5 11.74 -3.57 1.40
N HIS A 6 13.05 -3.37 1.23
CA HIS A 6 13.63 -2.14 0.74
C HIS A 6 14.05 -2.29 -0.72
N HIS A 7 13.48 -1.47 -1.60
CA HIS A 7 13.83 -1.42 -3.01
C HIS A 7 14.63 -0.15 -3.33
N ARG A 8 15.92 -0.31 -3.62
CA ARG A 8 16.77 0.79 -4.04
C ARG A 8 16.67 1.00 -5.55
N ASN A 9 16.24 2.19 -5.97
CA ASN A 9 16.31 2.61 -7.36
C ASN A 9 17.77 2.99 -7.68
N LYS A 10 18.42 2.19 -8.54
CA LYS A 10 19.83 2.39 -8.91
C LYS A 10 20.09 3.69 -9.69
N LYS A 11 19.06 4.23 -10.37
CA LYS A 11 19.21 5.45 -11.20
C LYS A 11 19.15 6.74 -10.38
N THR A 12 18.27 6.78 -9.38
CA THR A 12 18.03 7.98 -8.56
C THR A 12 18.57 7.86 -7.14
N GLY A 13 19.12 6.71 -6.76
CA GLY A 13 19.58 6.42 -5.39
C GLY A 13 18.46 6.21 -4.38
N ALA A 14 17.22 6.62 -4.68
CA ALA A 14 16.06 6.56 -3.80
C ALA A 14 15.77 5.13 -3.31
N VAL A 15 15.58 4.97 -2.00
CA VAL A 15 15.14 3.71 -1.39
C VAL A 15 13.64 3.80 -1.16
N TYR A 16 12.89 2.79 -1.59
CA TYR A 16 11.46 2.67 -1.39
C TYR A 16 11.16 1.54 -0.42
N VAL A 17 10.21 1.77 0.48
CA VAL A 17 9.82 0.80 1.51
C VAL A 17 8.48 0.18 1.13
N TYR A 18 8.45 -1.15 1.08
CA TYR A 18 7.28 -1.93 0.75
C TYR A 18 6.91 -2.88 1.89
N SER A 19 5.62 -2.93 2.22
CA SER A 19 5.04 -4.05 2.97
C SER A 19 4.66 -5.14 1.98
N VAL A 20 5.13 -6.35 2.22
CA VAL A 20 5.04 -7.48 1.31
C VAL A 20 4.28 -8.60 2.01
N GLU A 21 3.13 -8.97 1.46
CA GLU A 21 2.29 -10.06 1.96
C GLU A 21 2.22 -11.19 0.94
N SER A 22 2.85 -12.31 1.29
CA SER A 22 2.72 -13.56 0.53
C SER A 22 1.49 -14.32 0.98
N TYR A 23 0.63 -14.70 0.03
CA TYR A 23 -0.55 -15.51 0.26
C TYR A 23 -0.64 -16.64 -0.77
N TRP A 24 -1.27 -17.73 -0.36
CA TRP A 24 -1.57 -18.85 -1.26
C TRP A 24 -2.89 -18.55 -1.97
N ASP A 25 -2.84 -18.41 -3.29
CA ASP A 25 -4.04 -18.26 -4.11
C ASP A 25 -4.61 -19.66 -4.40
N LYS A 26 -5.76 -19.98 -3.78
CA LYS A 26 -6.40 -21.31 -3.88
C LYS A 26 -7.00 -21.56 -5.26
N GLU A 27 -7.46 -20.51 -5.95
CA GLU A 27 -8.08 -20.62 -7.27
C GLU A 27 -7.01 -20.97 -8.31
N LYS A 28 -5.88 -20.26 -8.25
CA LYS A 28 -4.75 -20.46 -9.18
C LYS A 28 -3.75 -21.50 -8.72
N LYS A 29 -3.93 -22.05 -7.51
CA LYS A 29 -3.04 -23.04 -6.85
C LYS A 29 -1.57 -22.63 -6.90
N ALA A 30 -1.30 -21.35 -6.63
CA ALA A 30 0.04 -20.78 -6.74
C ALA A 30 0.33 -19.78 -5.61
N PRO A 31 1.59 -19.63 -5.18
CA PRO A 31 1.98 -18.59 -4.26
C PRO A 31 1.93 -17.23 -4.97
N ARG A 32 1.28 -16.25 -4.35
CA ARG A 32 1.22 -14.87 -4.84
C ARG A 32 1.65 -13.89 -3.76
N ASN A 33 2.08 -12.72 -4.22
CA ASN A 33 2.62 -11.67 -3.39
C ASN A 33 1.88 -10.36 -3.67
N LYS A 34 1.43 -9.68 -2.62
CA LYS A 34 0.91 -8.31 -2.65
C LYS A 34 1.95 -7.38 -2.05
N GLN A 35 2.39 -6.40 -2.85
CA GLN A 35 3.31 -5.36 -2.40
C GLN A 35 2.60 -4.02 -2.25
N VAL A 36 2.68 -3.44 -1.06
CA VAL A 36 2.13 -2.13 -0.73
C VAL A 36 3.28 -1.17 -0.51
N CYS A 37 3.43 -0.17 -1.38
CA CYS A 37 4.37 0.93 -1.17
C CYS A 37 3.91 1.77 0.03
N ILE A 38 4.73 1.80 1.07
CA ILE A 38 4.53 2.61 2.28
C ILE A 38 5.06 4.03 2.02
N GLY A 39 6.24 4.13 1.41
CA GLY A 39 6.88 5.42 1.17
C GLY A 39 8.27 5.32 0.57
N LYS A 40 8.93 6.48 0.53
CA LYS A 40 10.34 6.62 0.15
C LYS A 40 11.14 6.84 1.43
N LEU A 41 12.21 6.08 1.60
CA LEU A 41 13.19 6.30 2.67
C LEU A 41 14.13 7.42 2.23
N ASP A 42 14.21 8.46 3.05
CA ASP A 42 15.16 9.54 2.86
C ASP A 42 16.54 9.09 3.35
N GLN A 43 17.57 9.35 2.54
CA GLN A 43 18.91 8.84 2.80
C GLN A 43 19.66 9.66 3.85
N GLU A 44 19.24 10.91 4.08
CA GLU A 44 19.89 11.80 5.05
C GLU A 44 19.31 11.66 6.46
N THR A 45 17.98 11.47 6.56
CA THR A 45 17.27 11.37 7.84
C THR A 45 16.98 9.92 8.26
N GLY A 46 17.03 8.96 7.32
CA GLY A 46 16.60 7.58 7.57
C GLY A 46 15.09 7.44 7.80
N GLU A 47 14.33 8.53 7.68
CA GLU A 47 12.89 8.55 7.89
C GLU A 47 12.16 8.06 6.63
N VAL A 48 11.10 7.29 6.84
CA VAL A 48 10.21 6.85 5.77
C VAL A 48 9.21 7.97 5.49
N ILE A 49 9.46 8.75 4.43
CA ILE A 49 8.53 9.76 3.94
C ILE A 49 7.35 9.02 3.28
N PRO A 50 6.14 9.04 3.88
CA PRO A 50 4.98 8.38 3.31
C PRO A 50 4.60 9.07 2.01
N SER A 51 4.25 8.28 0.99
CA SER A 51 3.83 8.84 -0.29
C SER A 51 2.48 9.55 -0.13
N LYS A 52 2.47 10.87 -0.35
CA LYS A 52 1.29 11.76 -0.18
C LYS A 52 0.02 11.26 -0.87
N ARG A 53 0.15 10.43 -1.92
CA ARG A 53 -0.98 9.90 -2.69
C ARG A 53 -1.80 8.82 -1.96
N ARG A 54 -1.24 8.15 -0.94
CA ARG A 54 -1.90 7.02 -0.26
C ARG A 54 -2.49 7.32 1.12
N HIS A 55 -2.27 8.50 1.70
CA HIS A 55 -2.94 8.88 2.96
C HIS A 55 -4.46 8.76 2.84
N LYS A 56 -5.05 9.20 1.72
CA LYS A 56 -6.50 9.08 1.49
C LYS A 56 -7.04 7.65 1.40
N VAL A 57 -6.20 6.63 1.20
CA VAL A 57 -6.65 5.22 1.12
C VAL A 57 -6.38 4.51 2.44
N ALA A 58 -5.22 4.74 3.07
CA ALA A 58 -4.89 4.17 4.37
C ALA A 58 -5.73 4.76 5.51
N GLU A 59 -5.92 6.09 5.52
CA GLU A 59 -6.77 6.79 6.49
C GLU A 59 -8.25 6.44 6.30
N ARG A 60 -8.70 6.26 5.04
CA ARG A 60 -10.07 5.84 4.73
C ARG A 60 -10.33 4.35 5.00
N ALA A 61 -9.30 3.51 4.97
CA ALA A 61 -9.37 2.11 5.39
C ALA A 61 -9.33 1.97 6.91
N ALA A 62 -8.61 2.84 7.62
CA ALA A 62 -8.58 2.87 9.08
C ALA A 62 -9.80 3.55 9.71
N SER A 63 -10.42 4.54 9.02
CA SER A 63 -11.51 5.37 9.56
C SER A 63 -12.93 4.83 9.29
N ALA A 64 -13.12 3.71 8.61
CA ALA A 64 -14.46 3.29 8.19
C ALA A 64 -14.75 1.78 8.29
N PRO A 65 -14.97 1.22 9.49
CA PRO A 65 -15.65 -0.06 9.65
C PRO A 65 -17.19 0.10 9.56
N GLY A 66 -17.71 0.90 8.62
CA GLY A 66 -19.15 1.17 8.57
C GLY A 66 -19.68 2.18 7.54
N VAL A 67 -18.94 2.52 6.48
CA VAL A 67 -19.48 3.41 5.44
C VAL A 67 -20.42 2.61 4.54
N THR A 68 -21.70 2.61 4.87
CA THR A 68 -22.80 2.20 3.98
C THR A 68 -22.91 3.22 2.86
N VAL A 69 -22.47 2.82 1.66
CA VAL A 69 -22.65 3.62 0.45
C VAL A 69 -24.15 3.68 0.15
N THR A 70 -24.78 4.83 0.40
CA THR A 70 -26.17 5.07 -0.01
C THR A 70 -26.13 5.70 -1.39
N SER A 71 -26.36 4.91 -2.44
CA SER A 71 -26.60 5.45 -3.78
C SER A 71 -28.03 5.98 -3.86
N ARG A 72 -28.21 7.25 -4.20
CA ARG A 72 -29.50 7.77 -4.68
C ARG A 72 -29.45 7.77 -6.20
N VAL A 73 -30.23 6.88 -6.81
CA VAL A 73 -30.49 6.92 -8.25
C VAL A 73 -31.54 8.00 -8.47
N ALA A 74 -31.15 9.08 -9.15
CA ALA A 74 -32.08 10.06 -9.69
C ALA A 74 -32.31 9.71 -11.17
N GLY A 75 -33.48 9.19 -11.49
CA GLY A 75 -33.95 9.05 -12.86
C GLY A 75 -34.83 10.23 -13.28
N PRO A 76 -35.08 10.44 -14.58
CA PRO A 76 -36.36 10.94 -15.05
C PRO A 76 -37.45 9.87 -14.96
#